data_AF-A0A915NUQ1-F1
#
_entry.id   AF-A0A915NUQ1-F1
#
_cell.length_a   1.000
_cell.length_b   1.000
_cell.length_c   1.000
_cell.angle_alpha   90.00
_cell.angle_beta   90.00
_cell.angle_gamma   90.00
#
_symmetry.space_group_name_H-M   'P 1'
#
loop_
_entity.id
_entity.type
_entity.pdbx_description
1 polymer ?
#
loop_
_entity_poly.entity_id
_entity_poly.type
_entity_poly.pdbx_seq_one_letter_code
_entity_poly.pdbx_strand_id
1 'polypeptide(L)'
;MMQSCYNAYFMLVLEKQDKQEQGGTSYQMFYAVVQLIGTKKEAENFVYKLELSNNRRRLFWEASPRSIHEGVAAAIAQSDCLAFDTSHANFFAENGNLGINVTIQRVDGGMSLNR
;
A
#
# COMPACT_ATOMS: atom_id res chain seq x y z
N MET A 1 5.34 -2.18 -9.56
CA MET A 1 4.32 -2.19 -10.65
C MET A 1 3.89 -0.75 -10.92
N MET A 2 3.54 -0.39 -12.16
CA MET A 2 3.06 0.96 -12.51
C MET A 2 1.58 0.93 -12.87
N GLN A 3 0.81 1.91 -12.41
CA GLN A 3 -0.60 2.12 -12.69
C GLN A 3 -0.80 3.54 -13.21
N SER A 4 -1.57 3.71 -14.29
CA SER A 4 -1.89 5.04 -14.82
C SER A 4 -3.40 5.28 -14.78
N CYS A 5 -3.81 6.40 -14.19
CA CYS A 5 -5.18 6.87 -14.13
C CYS A 5 -5.20 8.37 -13.80
N TYR A 6 -6.30 9.06 -14.11
CA TYR A 6 -6.48 10.50 -13.80
C TYR A 6 -5.38 11.42 -14.38
N ASN A 7 -4.76 11.03 -15.50
CA ASN A 7 -3.59 11.69 -16.10
C ASN A 7 -2.37 11.77 -15.17
N ALA A 8 -2.23 10.78 -14.27
CA ALA A 8 -1.15 10.63 -13.33
C ALA A 8 -0.61 9.19 -13.37
N TYR A 9 0.59 9.00 -12.83
CA TYR A 9 1.27 7.71 -12.77
C TYR A 9 1.55 7.35 -11.32
N PHE A 10 1.15 6.15 -10.94
CA PHE A 10 1.30 5.61 -9.59
C PHE A 10 2.17 4.37 -9.63
N MET A 11 3.06 4.23 -8.65
CA MET A 11 3.93 3.08 -8.49
C MET A 11 3.50 2.31 -7.25
N LEU A 12 3.11 1.04 -7.43
CA LEU A 12 3.00 0.10 -6.32
C LEU A 12 4.39 -0.48 -6.04
N VAL A 13 4.86 -0.26 -4.82
CA VAL A 13 6.09 -0.81 -4.27
C VAL A 13 5.71 -1.90 -3.28
N LEU A 14 6.25 -3.11 -3.48
CA LEU A 14 6.17 -4.21 -2.53
C LEU A 14 7.60 -4.55 -2.11
N GLU A 15 7.92 -4.32 -0.85
CA GLU A 15 9.23 -4.61 -0.28
C GLU A 15 9.13 -5.80 0.67
N LYS A 16 10.05 -6.75 0.52
CA LYS A 16 10.21 -7.88 1.44
C LYS A 16 11.44 -7.61 2.31
N GLN A 17 11.28 -7.64 3.63
CA GLN A 17 12.37 -7.50 4.58
C GLN A 17 12.50 -8.75 5.45
N ASP A 18 13.73 -9.24 5.58
CA ASP A 18 14.09 -10.21 6.61
C ASP A 18 14.34 -9.46 7.92
N LYS A 19 13.58 -9.80 8.96
CA LYS A 19 13.69 -9.24 10.31
C LYS A 19 14.14 -10.31 11.29
N GLN A 20 14.78 -9.88 12.36
CA GLN A 20 15.26 -10.76 13.42
C GLN A 20 14.60 -10.35 14.73
N GLU A 21 13.96 -11.31 15.40
CA GLU A 21 13.42 -11.10 16.74
C GLU A 21 14.52 -11.17 17.81
N GLN A 22 14.22 -10.56 18.96
CA GLN A 22 15.02 -10.72 20.16
C GLN A 22 14.93 -12.19 20.62
N GLY A 23 15.95 -12.97 20.26
CA GLY A 23 15.94 -14.44 20.40
C GLY A 23 16.59 -15.17 19.23
N GLY A 24 16.91 -14.46 18.14
CA GLY A 24 17.66 -15.01 17.00
C GLY A 24 16.80 -15.63 15.91
N THR A 25 15.49 -15.77 16.14
CA THR A 25 14.53 -16.22 15.12
C THR A 25 14.38 -15.16 14.03
N SER A 26 14.58 -15.56 12.78
CA SER A 26 14.32 -14.70 11.62
C SER A 26 12.89 -14.87 11.13
N TYR A 27 12.28 -13.78 10.71
CA TYR A 27 10.94 -13.75 10.13
C TYR A 27 10.91 -12.77 8.97
N GLN A 28 9.94 -12.94 8.06
CA GLN A 28 9.80 -12.11 6.87
C GLN A 28 8.58 -11.21 6.99
N MET A 29 8.77 -9.94 6.67
CA MET A 29 7.72 -8.94 6.56
C MET A 29 7.62 -8.42 5.14
N PHE A 30 6.41 -8.18 4.69
CA PHE A 30 6.07 -7.58 3.41
C PHE A 30 5.43 -6.22 3.66
N TYR A 31 5.84 -5.23 2.89
CA TYR A 31 5.39 -3.85 2.99
C TYR A 31 4.94 -3.36 1.61
N ALA A 32 3.66 -3.00 1.49
CA ALA A 32 3.10 -2.49 0.25
C ALA A 32 2.68 -1.02 0.38
N VAL A 33 3.20 -0.18 -0.52
CA VAL A 33 2.91 1.26 -0.57
C VAL A 33 2.67 1.71 -2.00
N VAL A 34 1.79 2.69 -2.17
CA VAL A 34 1.58 3.37 -3.45
C VAL A 34 2.25 4.74 -3.42
N GLN A 35 3.07 5.01 -4.43
CA GLN A 35 3.65 6.32 -4.70
C GLN A 35 2.97 6.98 -5.90
N LEU A 36 2.85 8.30 -5.87
CA LEU A 36 2.52 9.14 -7.03
C LEU A 36 3.82 9.70 -7.62
N ILE A 37 4.00 9.56 -8.94
CA ILE A 37 4.99 10.33 -9.70
C ILE A 37 4.49 11.78 -9.80
N GLY A 38 4.81 12.56 -8.78
CA GLY A 38 4.36 13.94 -8.60
C GLY A 38 4.74 14.46 -7.22
N THR A 39 4.35 15.70 -6.93
CA THR A 39 4.58 16.40 -5.66
C THR A 39 3.70 15.86 -4.54
N LYS A 40 4.08 16.16 -3.29
CA LYS A 40 3.27 15.84 -2.10
C LYS A 40 1.87 16.44 -2.17
N LYS A 41 1.77 17.71 -2.57
CA LYS A 41 0.49 18.41 -2.73
C LYS A 41 -0.40 17.76 -3.80
N GLU A 42 0.18 17.24 -4.88
CA GLU A 42 -0.58 16.49 -5.87
C GLU A 42 -1.09 15.17 -5.29
N ALA A 43 -0.27 14.48 -4.50
CA ALA A 43 -0.60 13.20 -3.88
C ALA A 43 -1.76 13.31 -2.88
N GLU A 44 -1.88 14.43 -2.17
CA GLU A 44 -3.01 14.74 -1.26
C GLU A 44 -4.38 14.77 -1.96
N ASN A 45 -4.43 14.91 -3.29
CA ASN A 45 -5.69 14.86 -4.06
C ASN A 45 -6.16 13.43 -4.34
N PHE A 46 -5.44 12.42 -3.87
CA PHE A 46 -5.75 11.03 -4.12
C PHE A 46 -5.78 10.23 -2.83
N VAL A 47 -6.58 9.18 -2.85
CA VAL A 47 -6.56 8.08 -1.88
C VAL A 47 -6.36 6.78 -2.65
N TYR A 48 -5.54 5.89 -2.11
CA TYR A 48 -5.40 4.53 -2.61
C TYR A 48 -5.90 3.54 -1.57
N LYS A 49 -6.48 2.43 -2.04
CA LYS A 49 -6.82 1.27 -1.23
C LYS A 49 -6.09 0.05 -1.77
N LEU A 50 -5.35 -0.62 -0.90
CA LEU A 50 -4.79 -1.95 -1.15
C LEU A 50 -5.67 -2.98 -0.46
N GLU A 51 -5.96 -4.08 -1.14
CA GLU A 51 -6.75 -5.18 -0.57
C GLU A 51 -6.14 -6.54 -0.94
N LEU A 52 -5.82 -7.33 0.09
CA LEU A 52 -5.60 -8.77 -0.03
C LEU A 52 -6.92 -9.46 0.27
N SER A 53 -7.33 -10.38 -0.59
CA SER A 53 -8.62 -11.06 -0.44
C SER A 53 -8.50 -12.54 -0.75
N ASN A 54 -9.09 -13.37 0.13
CA ASN A 54 -9.33 -14.79 -0.12
C ASN A 54 -10.73 -15.10 0.37
N ASN A 55 -11.61 -15.56 -0.53
CA ASN A 55 -13.01 -15.99 -0.30
C ASN A 55 -13.82 -15.15 0.70
N ARG A 56 -13.61 -15.34 2.02
CA ARG A 56 -14.39 -14.74 3.11
C ARG A 56 -13.62 -13.71 3.94
N ARG A 57 -12.32 -13.56 3.72
CA ARG A 57 -11.45 -12.67 4.49
C ARG A 57 -10.82 -11.65 3.57
N ARG A 58 -10.67 -10.44 4.09
CA ARG A 58 -10.05 -9.31 3.42
C ARG A 58 -9.16 -8.59 4.42
N LEU A 59 -7.96 -8.23 3.99
CA LEU A 59 -7.10 -7.28 4.67
C LEU A 59 -6.99 -6.07 3.76
N PHE A 60 -7.38 -4.88 4.24
CA PHE A 60 -7.30 -3.66 3.46
C PHE A 60 -6.51 -2.57 4.18
N TRP A 61 -5.86 -1.73 3.39
CA TRP A 61 -5.17 -0.53 3.84
C TRP A 61 -5.55 0.63 2.93
N GLU A 62 -5.87 1.77 3.50
CA GLU A 62 -6.26 2.96 2.77
C GLU A 62 -5.45 4.17 3.26
N ALA A 63 -4.84 4.91 2.35
CA ALA A 63 -4.05 6.10 2.66
C ALA A 63 -3.92 7.00 1.42
N SER A 64 -3.40 8.21 1.62
CA SER A 64 -2.93 9.03 0.49
C SER A 64 -1.63 8.46 -0.08
N PRO A 65 -1.43 8.47 -1.42
CA PRO A 65 -0.16 8.06 -2.02
C PRO A 65 1.00 8.89 -1.50
N ARG A 66 2.20 8.30 -1.43
CA ARG A 66 3.43 9.05 -1.14
C ARG A 66 3.94 9.74 -2.39
N SER A 67 4.51 10.94 -2.29
CA SER A 67 5.25 11.50 -3.42
C SER A 67 6.51 10.66 -3.69
N ILE A 68 6.91 10.49 -4.95
CA ILE A 68 8.22 9.91 -5.27
C ILE A 68 9.39 10.68 -4.65
N HIS A 69 9.23 11.98 -4.38
CA HIS A 69 10.25 12.81 -3.75
C HIS A 69 10.48 12.47 -2.28
N GLU A 70 9.47 11.91 -1.60
CA GLU A 70 9.57 11.48 -0.19
C GLU A 70 10.14 10.06 -0.06
N GLY A 71 10.16 9.28 -1.16
CA GLY A 71 10.54 7.88 -1.14
C GLY A 71 9.56 7.00 -0.35
N VAL A 72 9.97 5.76 -0.06
CA VAL A 72 9.16 4.78 0.70
C VAL A 72 9.79 4.36 2.04
N ALA A 73 11.09 4.58 2.22
CA ALA A 73 11.85 4.06 3.35
C ALA A 73 11.27 4.50 4.71
N ALA A 74 10.88 5.78 4.84
CA ALA A 74 10.29 6.29 6.08
C ALA A 74 8.92 5.66 6.38
N ALA A 75 8.08 5.45 5.36
CA ALA A 75 6.77 4.81 5.51
C ALA A 75 6.93 3.35 5.96
N ILE A 76 7.89 2.62 5.36
CA ILE A 76 8.18 1.23 5.73
C ILE A 76 8.76 1.14 7.14
N ALA A 77 9.71 2.00 7.50
CA ALA A 77 10.32 2.01 8.83
C ALA A 77 9.30 2.27 9.94
N GLN A 78 8.29 3.10 9.68
CA GLN A 78 7.22 3.44 10.63
C GLN A 78 6.01 2.49 10.53
N SER A 79 6.04 1.52 9.61
CA SER A 79 4.88 0.67 9.29
C SER A 79 3.63 1.47 8.90
N ASP A 80 3.81 2.64 8.29
CA ASP A 80 2.75 3.49 7.72
C ASP A 80 2.44 3.04 6.29
N CYS A 81 2.03 1.78 6.17
CA CYS A 81 1.74 1.09 4.91
C CYS A 81 1.02 -0.24 5.18
N LEU A 82 0.59 -0.93 4.13
CA LEU A 82 0.09 -2.30 4.28
C LEU A 82 1.26 -3.23 4.64
N ALA A 83 1.35 -3.61 5.91
CA ALA A 83 2.37 -4.51 6.43
C ALA A 83 1.77 -5.87 6.80
N PHE A 84 2.40 -6.97 6.38
CA PHE A 84 1.95 -8.32 6.69
C PHE A 84 3.12 -9.31 6.69
N ASP A 85 2.99 -10.40 7.44
CA ASP A 85 4.00 -11.45 7.53
C ASP A 85 3.78 -12.57 6.49
N THR A 86 4.68 -13.54 6.47
CA THR A 86 4.55 -14.73 5.60
C THR A 86 3.29 -15.54 5.87
N SER A 87 2.80 -15.59 7.11
CA SER A 87 1.57 -16.32 7.45
C SER A 87 0.35 -15.70 6.76
N HIS A 88 0.25 -14.38 6.79
CA HIS A 88 -0.78 -13.63 6.08
C HIS A 88 -0.62 -13.75 4.56
N ALA A 89 0.61 -13.66 4.04
CA ALA A 89 0.88 -13.80 2.61
C ALA A 89 0.40 -15.17 2.09
N ASN A 90 0.73 -16.25 2.80
CA ASN A 90 0.30 -17.61 2.46
C ASN A 90 -1.21 -17.79 2.59
N PHE A 91 -1.84 -17.16 3.58
CA PHE A 91 -3.28 -17.23 3.77
C PHE A 91 -4.05 -16.58 2.61
N PHE A 92 -3.53 -15.47 2.06
CA PHE A 92 -4.17 -14.74 0.96
C PHE A 92 -3.70 -15.18 -0.44
N ALA A 93 -2.63 -15.97 -0.56
CA ALA A 93 -2.12 -16.42 -1.85
C ALA A 93 -2.94 -17.58 -2.43
N GLU A 94 -3.11 -17.57 -3.74
CA GLU A 94 -3.68 -18.67 -4.50
C GLU A 94 -2.59 -19.27 -5.39
N ASN A 95 -2.31 -20.57 -5.24
CA ASN A 95 -1.26 -21.29 -5.97
C ASN A 95 0.13 -20.60 -5.87
N GLY A 96 0.44 -20.03 -4.70
CA GLY A 96 1.69 -19.31 -4.45
C GLY A 96 1.74 -17.89 -5.01
N ASN A 97 0.68 -17.40 -5.65
CA ASN A 97 0.59 -16.03 -6.14
C ASN A 97 -0.25 -15.17 -5.21
N LEU A 98 0.32 -14.06 -4.75
CA LEU A 98 -0.39 -13.07 -3.94
C LEU A 98 -1.03 -12.00 -4.83
N GLY A 99 -2.36 -11.99 -4.89
CA GLY A 99 -3.11 -10.91 -5.55
C GLY A 99 -3.27 -9.71 -4.62
N ILE A 100 -2.90 -8.52 -5.09
CA ILE A 100 -3.16 -7.26 -4.39
C ILE A 100 -4.07 -6.41 -5.27
N ASN A 101 -5.31 -6.20 -4.84
CA ASN A 101 -6.22 -5.29 -5.49
C ASN A 101 -5.82 -3.86 -5.15
N VAL A 102 -5.68 -3.02 -6.18
CA VAL A 102 -5.30 -1.62 -6.04
C VAL A 102 -6.41 -0.75 -6.60
N THR A 103 -7.02 0.06 -5.74
CA THR A 103 -8.00 1.07 -6.14
C THR A 103 -7.41 2.45 -5.89
N ILE A 104 -7.50 3.35 -6.87
CA ILE A 104 -7.09 4.75 -6.74
C ILE A 104 -8.33 5.61 -6.99
N GLN A 105 -8.57 6.57 -6.10
CA GLN A 105 -9.67 7.51 -6.19
C GLN A 105 -9.14 8.92 -6.00
N ARG A 106 -9.81 9.90 -6.62
CA ARG A 106 -9.62 11.30 -6.25
C ARG A 106 -10.32 11.56 -4.93
N VAL A 107 -9.71 12.36 -4.08
CA VAL A 107 -10.40 12.98 -2.96
C VAL A 107 -11.30 14.05 -3.58
N ASP A 108 -12.58 13.75 -3.76
CA ASP A 108 -13.51 14.78 -4.23
C ASP A 108 -13.49 15.93 -3.22
N GLY A 109 -13.34 17.16 -3.73
CA GLY A 109 -13.40 18.39 -2.95
C GLY A 109 -14.81 18.61 -2.37
N GLY A 110 -15.19 17.80 -1.40
CA GLY A 110 -16.48 17.80 -0.73
C GLY A 110 -16.50 18.72 0.48
N MET A 111 -16.29 20.03 0.28
CA MET A 111 -17.09 21.00 1.04
C MET A 111 -18.46 21.07 0.38
N SER A 112 -19.33 20.12 0.74
CA SER A 112 -20.77 20.19 0.55
C SER A 112 -21.46 19.22 1.51
N LEU A 113 -21.36 19.53 2.80
CA LEU A 113 -22.36 19.11 3.79
C LEU A 113 -23.09 20.37 4.25
N ASN A 114 -24.30 20.52 3.71
CA ASN A 114 -25.45 21.31 4.19
C ASN A 114 -25.42 22.85 4.09
N ARG A 115 -26.05 23.36 3.03
CA ARG A 115 -27.09 24.40 3.14
C ARG A 115 -28.46 23.73 3.15
#